data_AF-A0A7W4UHX2-F1
#
_entry.id   AF-A0A7W4UHX2-F1
#
_cell.length_a   1.000
_cell.length_b   1.000
_cell.length_c   1.000
_cell.angle_alpha   90.00
_cell.angle_beta   90.00
_cell.angle_gamma   90.00
#
_symmetry.space_group_name_H-M   'P 1'
#
loop_
_entity.id
_entity.type
_entity.pdbx_description
1 polymer ?
#
loop_
_entity_poly.entity_id
_entity_poly.type
_entity_poly.pdbx_seq_one_letter_code
_entity_poly.pdbx_strand_id
1 'polypeptide(L)' 'MPTSTRANPSVFRPRIEVPGHGETLALCDAMTAVDPQARLGDLVGFLPLADMQRIDYALTRLLDLT' A
#
# COMPACT_ATOMS: atom_id res chain seq x y z
N MET A 1 1.09 -4.47 -3.29
CA MET A 1 0.24 -3.40 -3.88
C MET A 1 1.12 -2.25 -4.33
N PRO A 2 0.77 -1.54 -5.42
CA PRO A 2 1.51 -0.34 -5.85
C PRO A 2 1.15 0.90 -5.01
N THR A 3 1.97 1.94 -5.11
CA THR A 3 1.72 3.27 -4.50
C THR A 3 1.63 4.36 -5.55
N SER A 4 0.89 5.45 -5.29
CA SER A 4 0.83 6.59 -6.22
C SER A 4 0.56 7.92 -5.51
N THR A 5 1.33 8.95 -5.88
CA THR A 5 1.14 10.35 -5.45
C THR A 5 0.09 11.11 -6.27
N ARG A 6 -0.46 10.48 -7.31
CA ARG A 6 -1.41 11.10 -8.25
C ARG A 6 -2.75 10.37 -8.34
N ALA A 7 -2.90 9.24 -7.66
CA ALA A 7 -4.16 8.51 -7.67
C ALA A 7 -5.25 9.32 -6.98
N ASN A 8 -6.50 9.15 -7.44
CA ASN A 8 -7.64 9.75 -6.77
C ASN A 8 -7.87 9.07 -5.39
N PRO A 9 -8.09 9.83 -4.31
CA PRO A 9 -8.35 9.28 -2.98
C PRO A 9 -9.57 8.34 -2.95
N SER A 10 -9.48 7.31 -2.13
CA SER A 10 -10.53 6.31 -1.92
C SER A 10 -10.38 5.68 -0.54
N VAL A 11 -11.46 5.13 0.01
CA VAL A 11 -11.43 4.34 1.26
C VAL A 11 -10.54 3.09 1.14
N PHE A 12 -10.33 2.58 -0.08
CA PHE A 12 -9.41 1.47 -0.37
C PHE A 12 -8.01 1.93 -0.80
N ARG A 13 -7.71 3.22 -0.64
CA ARG A 13 -6.42 3.82 -0.99
C ARG A 13 -5.90 4.66 0.17
N PRO A 14 -5.56 4.05 1.31
CA PRO A 14 -5.11 4.79 2.47
C PRO A 14 -3.83 5.56 2.14
N ARG A 15 -3.75 6.76 2.72
CA ARG A 15 -2.55 7.60 2.72
C ARG A 15 -1.53 7.00 3.70
N ILE A 16 -0.30 6.87 3.24
CA ILE A 16 0.84 6.31 3.97
C ILE A 16 2.08 7.18 3.77
N GLU A 17 3.03 7.08 4.69
CA GLU A 17 4.34 7.74 4.59
C GLU A 17 5.41 6.70 4.26
N VAL A 18 6.04 6.80 3.08
CA VAL A 18 7.15 5.94 2.70
C VAL A 18 8.47 6.61 3.10
N PRO A 19 9.29 6.02 3.99
CA PRO A 19 10.56 6.60 4.40
C PRO A 19 11.45 6.94 3.20
N GLY A 20 11.97 8.16 3.17
CA GLY A 20 12.84 8.64 2.08
C GLY A 20 12.11 9.03 0.78
N HIS A 21 10.80 8.81 0.68
CA HIS A 21 9.99 9.21 -0.48
C HIS A 21 8.92 10.26 -0.13
N GLY A 22 8.30 10.16 1.04
CA GLY A 22 7.21 11.04 1.47
C GLY A 22 5.83 10.39 1.32
N GLU A 23 4.80 11.22 1.51
CA GLU A 23 3.39 10.82 1.47
C GLU A 23 2.96 10.25 0.10
N THR A 24 2.20 9.16 0.13
CA THR A 24 1.62 8.54 -1.07
C THR A 24 0.35 7.74 -0.73
N LEU A 25 -0.41 7.32 -1.74
CA LEU A 25 -1.56 6.43 -1.55
C LEU A 25 -1.16 4.97 -1.82
N ALA A 26 -1.49 4.05 -0.91
CA ALA A 26 -1.35 2.61 -1.11
C ALA A 26 -2.59 2.07 -1.86
N LEU A 27 -2.42 1.59 -3.09
CA LEU A 27 -3.55 1.22 -3.95
C LEU A 27 -4.03 -0.21 -3.68
N CYS A 28 -4.76 -0.42 -2.58
CA CYS A 28 -5.21 -1.75 -2.17
C CYS A 28 -6.15 -2.37 -3.22
N ASP A 29 -6.95 -1.55 -3.90
CA ASP A 29 -7.84 -1.93 -4.99
C ASP A 29 -7.11 -2.26 -6.32
N ALA A 30 -5.79 -2.08 -6.37
CA ALA A 30 -4.93 -2.48 -7.49
C ALA A 30 -3.88 -3.52 -7.04
N MET A 31 -4.16 -4.27 -5.97
CA MET A 31 -3.28 -5.31 -5.47
C MET A 31 -3.19 -6.49 -6.45
N THR A 32 -1.97 -7.01 -6.64
CA THR A 32 -1.69 -8.21 -7.42
C THR A 32 -0.48 -8.95 -6.86
N ALA A 33 -0.38 -10.25 -7.14
CA ALA A 33 0.81 -11.04 -6.86
C ALA A 33 1.91 -10.74 -7.90
N VAL A 34 3.17 -10.75 -7.45
CA VAL A 34 4.35 -10.53 -8.31
C VAL A 34 5.41 -11.57 -8.01
N ASP A 35 6.24 -11.91 -9.00
CA ASP A 35 7.45 -12.71 -8.81
C ASP A 35 8.52 -11.89 -8.07
N PRO A 36 8.94 -12.28 -6.86
CA PRO A 36 9.93 -11.54 -6.09
C PRO A 36 11.29 -11.43 -6.78
N GLN A 37 11.74 -12.47 -7.48
CA GLN A 37 13.07 -12.51 -8.09
C GLN A 37 13.12 -11.68 -9.37
N ALA A 38 12.02 -11.61 -10.11
CA ALA A 38 11.98 -10.92 -11.39
C ALA A 38 11.47 -9.47 -11.33
N ARG A 39 10.77 -9.07 -10.25
CA ARG A 39 10.04 -7.78 -10.19
C ARG A 39 10.39 -6.89 -9.00
N LEU A 40 10.90 -7.41 -7.89
CA LEU A 40 11.27 -6.56 -6.76
C LEU A 40 12.65 -5.94 -7.00
N GLY A 41 12.74 -4.63 -6.74
CA GLY A 41 14.01 -3.91 -6.69
C GLY A 41 14.54 -3.82 -5.26
N ASP A 42 15.31 -2.77 -5.00
CA ASP A 42 15.93 -2.55 -3.70
C ASP A 42 14.90 -2.32 -2.58
N LEU A 43 15.22 -2.80 -1.38
CA LEU A 43 14.46 -2.49 -0.18
C LEU A 43 14.72 -1.03 0.23
N VAL A 44 13.68 -0.20 0.18
CA VAL A 44 13.77 1.24 0.51
C VAL A 44 13.41 1.57 1.96
N GLY A 45 12.82 0.63 2.71
CA GLY A 45 12.46 0.81 4.11
C GLY A 45 11.26 0.00 4.55
N PHE A 46 10.75 0.32 5.73
CA PHE A 46 9.58 -0.31 6.34
C PHE A 46 8.52 0.74 6.65
N LEU A 47 7.25 0.39 6.45
CA LEU A 47 6.15 1.27 6.83
C LEU A 47 5.99 1.33 8.35
N PRO A 48 5.63 2.49 8.92
CA PRO A 48 5.20 2.60 10.31
C PRO A 48 4.02 1.66 10.59
N LEU A 49 3.93 1.17 11.83
CA LEU A 49 2.84 0.28 12.24
C LEU A 49 1.45 0.86 11.96
N ALA A 50 1.26 2.17 12.20
CA ALA A 50 -0.01 2.84 11.96
C ALA A 50 -0.41 2.82 10.47
N ASP A 51 0.55 2.88 9.56
CA ASP A 51 0.28 2.82 8.12
C ASP A 51 -0.03 1.39 7.67
N MET A 52 0.67 0.40 8.23
CA MET A 52 0.31 -1.01 8.05
C MET A 52 -1.11 -1.31 8.52
N GLN A 53 -1.51 -0.83 9.69
CA GLN A 53 -2.87 -1.01 10.23
C GLN A 53 -3.96 -0.39 9.34
N ARG A 54 -3.67 0.76 8.71
CA ARG A 54 -4.60 1.39 7.76
C ARG A 54 -4.76 0.54 6.50
N ILE A 55 -3.67 -0.04 6.01
CA ILE A 55 -3.69 -0.98 4.89
C ILE A 55 -4.49 -2.24 5.26
N ASP A 56 -4.23 -2.83 6.42
CA ASP A 56 -4.94 -4.02 6.90
C ASP A 56 -6.45 -3.75 6.98
N TYR A 57 -6.85 -2.62 7.58
CA TYR A 57 -8.25 -2.22 7.63
C TYR A 57 -8.86 -2.09 6.22
N ALA A 58 -8.18 -1.41 5.30
CA ALA A 58 -8.66 -1.27 3.92
C ALA A 58 -8.80 -2.62 3.22
N LEU A 59 -7.86 -3.54 3.41
CA LEU A 59 -7.89 -4.89 2.83
C LEU A 59 -8.97 -5.76 3.43
N THR A 60 -9.15 -5.76 4.76
CA THR A 60 -10.25 -6.49 5.42
C THR A 60 -11.60 -6.07 4.85
N ARG A 61 -11.80 -4.78 4.59
CA ARG A 61 -13.03 -4.26 3.99
C ARG A 61 -13.15 -4.59 2.50
N LEU A 62 -12.06 -4.51 1.75
CA LEU A 62 -12.05 -4.80 0.30
C LEU A 62 -12.30 -6.28 0.01
N LEU A 63 -11.77 -7.16 0.86
CA LEU A 63 -11.81 -8.62 0.69
C LEU A 63 -12.93 -9.29 1.50
N ASP A 64 -13.75 -8.50 2.20
CA ASP A 64 -14.87 -8.96 3.03
C ASP A 64 -14.46 -10.01 4.09
N LEU A 65 -13.36 -9.75 4.79
CA LEU A 65 -12.74 -10.67 5.77
C LEU A 65 -13.24 -10.42 7.21
N THR A 66 -14.55 -10.29 7.39
CA THR A 66 -15.19 -10.02 8.70
C THR A 66 -14.86 -11.05 9.78
#